data_AF-A0A8I1I3U7-F1
#
_entry.id   AF-A0A8I1I3U7-F1
#
_cell.length_a   1.000
_cell.length_b   1.000
_cell.length_c   1.000
_cell.angle_alpha   90.00
_cell.angle_beta   90.00
_cell.angle_gamma   90.00
#
_symmetry.space_group_name_H-M   'P 1'
#
loop_
_entity.id
_entity.type
_entity.pdbx_description
1 polymer ?
#
loop_
_entity_poly.entity_id
_entity_poly.type
_entity_poly.pdbx_seq_one_letter_code
_entity_poly.pdbx_strand_id
1 'polypeptide(L)'
;MGCPLNEGNLTETPLSVFRHELEQADCVYVASGETFRLLHALKSTGADQLLADAVRNGKLYAGSSAGAIIAGPSIEPATVMDDPSTAPRVSDGLCVGSQPAQGDGPE
;
A
#
# COMPACT_ATOMS: atom_id res chain seq x y z
N MET A 1 4.84 13.93 -19.72
CA MET A 1 6.00 13.14 -19.25
C MET A 1 5.41 11.90 -18.62
N GLY A 2 5.59 10.74 -19.25
CA GLY A 2 5.03 9.49 -18.73
C GLY A 2 5.92 8.98 -17.60
N CYS A 3 5.40 8.95 -16.38
CA CYS A 3 6.03 8.18 -15.31
C CYS A 3 6.01 6.71 -15.76
N PRO A 4 7.15 6.01 -15.87
CA PRO A 4 7.12 4.59 -16.13
C PRO A 4 6.37 3.92 -14.96
N LEU A 5 5.18 3.41 -15.24
CA LEU A 5 4.41 2.64 -14.28
C LEU A 5 4.96 1.22 -14.31
N ASN A 6 5.76 0.87 -13.30
CA ASN A 6 6.20 -0.50 -13.11
C ASN A 6 5.12 -1.25 -12.32
N GLU A 7 4.33 -2.06 -13.03
CA GLU A 7 3.38 -2.99 -12.44
C GLU A 7 4.12 -4.24 -11.94
N GLY A 8 4.23 -4.39 -10.61
CA GLY A 8 4.91 -5.51 -9.98
C GLY A 8 3.93 -6.36 -9.16
N ASN A 9 3.88 -7.67 -9.42
CA ASN A 9 3.17 -8.58 -8.54
C ASN A 9 4.02 -8.81 -7.26
N LEU A 10 3.53 -8.31 -6.13
CA LEU A 10 4.17 -8.45 -4.81
C LEU A 10 4.48 -9.89 -4.41
N THR A 11 3.71 -10.89 -4.88
CA THR A 11 3.96 -12.29 -4.52
C THR A 11 5.06 -12.95 -5.36
N GLU A 12 5.38 -12.40 -6.52
CA GLU A 12 6.36 -12.98 -7.46
C GLU A 12 7.66 -12.15 -7.52
N THR A 13 7.60 -10.90 -7.07
CA THR A 13 8.74 -9.97 -7.09
C THR A 13 9.59 -10.18 -5.83
N PRO A 14 10.89 -10.48 -5.97
CA PRO A 14 11.76 -10.60 -4.80
C PRO A 14 11.88 -9.23 -4.10
N LEU A 15 11.91 -9.26 -2.76
CA LEU A 15 12.03 -8.06 -1.91
C LEU A 15 13.14 -7.10 -2.34
N SER A 16 14.27 -7.62 -2.81
CA SER A 16 15.41 -6.82 -3.27
C SER A 16 15.06 -5.98 -4.52
N VAL A 17 14.32 -6.57 -5.45
CA VAL A 17 13.82 -5.86 -6.64
C VAL A 17 12.74 -4.87 -6.22
N PHE A 18 11.81 -5.28 -5.36
CA PHE A 18 10.78 -4.37 -4.84
C PHE A 18 11.39 -3.14 -4.16
N ARG A 19 12.43 -3.33 -3.34
CA ARG A 19 13.17 -2.22 -2.72
C ARG A 19 13.79 -1.32 -3.80
N HIS A 20 14.48 -1.90 -4.78
CA HIS A 20 15.13 -1.12 -5.82
C HIS A 20 14.13 -0.29 -6.63
N GLU A 21 13.02 -0.90 -7.05
CA GLU A 21 11.90 -0.22 -7.71
C GLU A 21 11.30 0.87 -6.83
N LEU A 22 11.12 0.57 -5.54
CA LEU A 22 10.68 1.52 -4.55
C LEU A 22 11.69 2.65 -4.34
N GLU A 23 12.99 2.47 -4.51
CA GLU A 23 13.98 3.56 -4.42
C GLU A 23 14.01 4.40 -5.69
N GLN A 24 13.77 3.80 -6.85
CA GLN A 24 13.77 4.50 -8.14
C GLN A 24 12.48 5.26 -8.44
N ALA A 25 11.33 4.79 -7.93
CA ALA A 25 10.06 5.46 -8.16
C ALA A 25 10.00 6.80 -7.41
N ASP A 26 9.27 7.80 -7.90
CA ASP A 26 9.02 9.03 -7.14
C ASP A 26 7.80 8.91 -6.22
N CYS A 27 6.83 8.09 -6.63
CA CYS A 27 5.60 7.82 -5.90
C CYS A 27 5.28 6.33 -5.85
N VAL A 28 4.50 5.93 -4.85
CA VAL A 28 3.98 4.58 -4.68
C VAL A 28 2.48 4.66 -4.88
N TYR A 29 1.97 3.97 -5.89
CA TYR A 29 0.54 3.81 -6.09
C TYR A 29 0.08 2.42 -5.69
N VAL A 30 -0.93 2.37 -4.83
CA VAL A 30 -1.57 1.13 -4.40
C VAL A 30 -3.00 1.12 -4.91
N ALA A 31 -3.25 0.26 -5.90
CA ALA A 31 -4.56 0.09 -6.50
C ALA A 31 -5.58 -0.50 -5.52
N SER A 32 -6.86 -0.27 -5.82
CA SER A 32 -7.98 -0.92 -5.15
C SER A 32 -7.96 -2.44 -5.37
N GLY A 33 -8.29 -3.20 -4.34
CA GLY A 33 -8.36 -4.66 -4.35
C GLY A 33 -8.90 -5.15 -3.00
N GLU A 34 -8.69 -6.42 -2.65
CA GLU A 34 -9.03 -6.88 -1.30
C GLU A 34 -8.02 -6.37 -0.28
N THR A 35 -8.48 -5.50 0.62
CA THR A 35 -7.65 -4.83 1.64
C THR A 35 -6.83 -5.82 2.46
N PHE A 36 -7.49 -6.87 2.94
CA PHE A 36 -6.90 -7.92 3.76
C PHE A 36 -5.84 -8.72 3.03
N ARG A 37 -6.10 -9.13 1.79
CA ARG A 37 -5.18 -9.94 0.99
C ARG A 37 -3.93 -9.16 0.59
N LEU A 38 -4.10 -7.89 0.22
CA LEU A 38 -3.00 -6.99 -0.11
C LEU A 38 -2.08 -6.76 1.10
N LEU A 39 -2.66 -6.42 2.25
CA LEU A 39 -1.90 -6.21 3.47
C LEU A 39 -1.24 -7.50 3.97
N HIS A 40 -1.91 -8.65 3.82
CA HIS A 40 -1.32 -9.95 4.10
C HIS A 40 -0.12 -10.23 3.20
N ALA A 41 -0.20 -9.96 1.90
CA ALA A 41 0.93 -10.12 0.98
C ALA A 41 2.09 -9.21 1.37
N LEU A 42 1.84 -7.92 1.64
CA LEU A 42 2.85 -6.95 2.07
C LEU A 42 3.56 -7.37 3.37
N LYS A 43 2.80 -7.85 4.37
CA LYS A 43 3.35 -8.34 5.64
C LYS A 43 4.09 -9.67 5.49
N SER A 44 3.58 -10.57 4.66
CA SER A 44 4.20 -11.87 4.39
C SER A 44 5.53 -11.72 3.67
N THR A 45 5.62 -10.75 2.75
CA THR A 45 6.86 -10.44 2.04
C THR A 45 7.76 -9.47 2.81
N GLY A 46 7.29 -8.77 3.85
CA GLY A 46 8.04 -7.72 4.54
C GLY A 46 8.16 -6.40 3.76
N ALA A 47 7.41 -6.27 2.66
CA ALA A 47 7.31 -5.05 1.87
C ALA A 47 6.55 -3.93 2.62
N ASP A 48 5.74 -4.28 3.63
CA ASP A 48 5.05 -3.31 4.48
C ASP A 48 6.02 -2.35 5.18
N GLN A 49 7.12 -2.88 5.73
CA GLN A 49 8.16 -2.06 6.36
C GLN A 49 8.90 -1.19 5.35
N LEU A 50 9.21 -1.73 4.17
CA LEU A 50 9.89 -0.97 3.11
C LEU A 50 9.03 0.22 2.63
N LEU A 51 7.74 -0.02 2.42
CA LEU A 51 6.79 1.04 2.06
C LEU A 51 6.74 2.09 3.17
N ALA A 52 6.61 1.65 4.42
CA ALA A 52 6.50 2.57 5.54
C ALA A 52 7.75 3.42 5.72
N ASP A 53 8.92 2.84 5.56
CA ASP A 53 10.19 3.56 5.61
C ASP A 53 10.33 4.53 4.44
N ALA A 54 9.96 4.11 3.22
CA ALA A 54 9.99 4.97 2.04
C ALA A 54 9.08 6.20 2.22
N VAL A 55 7.84 6.00 2.68
CA VAL A 55 6.92 7.10 2.94
C VAL A 55 7.45 8.04 4.02
N ARG A 56 8.03 7.49 5.10
CA ARG A 56 8.68 8.29 6.15
C ARG A 56 9.89 9.07 5.64
N ASN A 57 10.60 8.54 4.65
CA ASN A 57 11.69 9.23 3.95
C ASN A 57 11.20 10.33 2.98
N GLY A 58 9.90 10.63 2.95
CA GLY A 58 9.32 11.72 2.16
C GLY A 58 8.75 11.27 0.82
N LYS A 59 8.69 9.96 0.58
CA LYS A 59 8.15 9.41 -0.66
C LYS A 59 6.63 9.53 -0.71
N LEU A 60 6.10 9.86 -1.88
CA LEU A 60 4.65 10.05 -2.04
C LEU A 60 3.94 8.70 -2.04
N TYR A 61 2.93 8.52 -1.19
CA TYR A 61 2.03 7.38 -1.23
C TYR A 61 0.64 7.80 -1.70
N ALA A 62 0.12 7.09 -2.70
CA ALA A 62 -1.24 7.22 -3.18
C ALA A 62 -1.93 5.86 -3.14
N GLY A 63 -3.03 5.76 -2.40
CA GLY A 63 -3.84 4.55 -2.32
C GLY A 63 -5.26 4.83 -2.80
N SER A 64 -5.87 3.89 -3.50
CA SER A 64 -7.29 3.96 -3.89
C SER A 64 -8.10 2.85 -3.22
N SER A 65 -9.27 3.21 -2.65
CA SER A 65 -10.14 2.31 -1.88
C SER A 65 -9.37 1.52 -0.82
N ALA A 66 -9.20 0.20 -0.98
CA ALA A 66 -8.36 -0.64 -0.13
C ALA A 66 -6.93 -0.11 0.08
N GLY A 67 -6.29 0.44 -0.96
CA GLY A 67 -4.96 1.04 -0.87
C GLY A 67 -4.94 2.23 0.09
N ALA A 68 -5.97 3.06 0.08
CA ALA A 68 -6.06 4.19 1.01
C ALA A 68 -6.25 3.70 2.45
N ILE A 69 -7.03 2.62 2.64
CA ILE A 69 -7.32 2.06 3.96
C ILE A 69 -6.07 1.45 4.59
N ILE A 70 -5.28 0.66 3.85
CA ILE A 70 -4.05 0.06 4.39
C ILE A 70 -2.98 1.09 4.74
N ALA A 71 -3.03 2.29 4.15
CA ALA A 71 -2.12 3.38 4.47
C ALA A 71 -2.34 3.93 5.89
N GLY A 72 -3.57 3.82 6.38
CA GLY A 72 -3.97 4.25 7.71
C GLY A 72 -3.31 3.42 8.83
N PRO A 73 -3.51 3.84 10.09
CA PRO A 73 -3.06 3.07 11.25
C PRO A 73 -3.83 1.75 11.40
N SER A 74 -5.06 1.67 10.91
CA SER A 74 -5.95 0.53 11.12
C SER A 74 -6.78 0.24 9.88
N ILE A 75 -7.03 -1.04 9.61
CA ILE A 75 -7.89 -1.50 8.52
C ILE A 75 -9.34 -1.75 8.96
N GLU A 76 -9.72 -1.32 10.17
CA GLU A 76 -11.11 -1.36 10.66
C GLU A 76 -12.15 -0.86 9.65
N PRO A 77 -11.98 0.27 8.94
CA PRO A 77 -12.99 0.69 7.96
C PRO A 77 -13.17 -0.29 6.79
N ALA A 78 -12.16 -1.11 6.46
CA ALA A 78 -12.33 -2.16 5.46
C ALA A 78 -13.17 -3.33 5.97
N THR A 79 -13.24 -3.59 7.27
CA THR A 79 -14.06 -4.69 7.83
C THR A 79 -15.56 -4.54 7.54
N VAL A 80 -15.99 -3.33 7.20
CA VAL A 80 -17.37 -3.01 6.82
C VAL A 80 -17.67 -3.36 5.35
N MET A 81 -16.64 -3.40 4.50
CA MET A 81 -16.77 -3.61 3.05
C MET A 81 -16.17 -4.96 2.58
N ASP A 82 -15.03 -5.36 3.12
CA ASP A 82 -14.31 -6.60 2.84
C ASP A 82 -14.50 -7.62 3.98
N ASP A 83 -14.45 -8.91 3.64
CA ASP A 83 -14.62 -9.99 4.61
C ASP A 83 -13.31 -10.22 5.40
N PRO A 84 -13.28 -9.99 6.72
CA PRO A 84 -12.07 -10.13 7.54
C PRO A 84 -11.57 -11.58 7.64
N SER A 85 -12.39 -12.57 7.25
CA SER A 85 -11.98 -13.97 7.21
C SER A 85 -10.90 -14.28 6.16
N THR A 86 -10.69 -13.38 5.20
CA THR A 86 -9.68 -13.52 4.15
C THR A 86 -8.24 -13.30 4.66
N ALA A 87 -8.05 -12.52 5.73
CA ALA A 87 -6.76 -12.40 6.44
C ALA A 87 -6.96 -12.23 7.95
N PRO A 88 -7.27 -13.31 8.68
CA PRO A 88 -7.62 -13.27 10.11
C PRO A 88 -6.45 -12.88 11.04
N ARG A 89 -5.24 -12.67 10.49
CA ARG A 89 -4.02 -12.32 11.22
C ARG A 89 -3.54 -10.88 10.98
N VAL A 90 -4.33 -10.08 10.28
CA VAL A 90 -3.99 -8.73 9.87
C VAL A 90 -5.03 -7.78 10.47
N SER A 91 -4.59 -6.90 11.37
CA SER A 91 -5.46 -5.93 12.06
C SER A 91 -4.90 -4.50 11.98
N ASP A 92 -3.58 -4.37 11.91
CA ASP A 92 -2.88 -3.10 11.81
C ASP A 92 -2.50 -2.75 10.38
N GLY A 93 -2.79 -1.51 9.97
CA GLY A 93 -2.36 -0.93 8.70
C GLY A 93 -0.87 -0.57 8.69
N LEU A 94 -0.40 0.13 7.65
CA LEU A 94 0.99 0.57 7.52
C LEU A 94 1.33 1.76 8.43
N CYS A 95 0.33 2.50 8.92
CA CYS A 95 0.53 3.68 9.77
C CYS A 95 1.41 4.76 9.10
N VAL A 96 1.13 5.01 7.81
CA VAL A 96 1.83 5.99 6.96
C VAL A 96 0.96 7.16 6.51
N GLY A 97 -0.35 7.10 6.80
CA GLY A 97 -1.40 7.99 6.31
C GLY A 97 -1.37 9.44 6.80
N SER A 98 -0.20 10.02 7.07
CA SER A 98 -0.05 11.45 7.40
C SER A 98 0.16 12.35 6.18
N GLN A 99 0.18 11.79 4.97
CA GLN A 99 0.20 12.61 3.75
C GLN A 99 -1.24 13.02 3.40
N PRO A 100 -1.48 14.30 3.06
CA PRO A 100 -2.81 14.74 2.65
C PRO A 100 -3.23 13.88 1.47
N ALA A 101 -4.40 13.24 1.58
CA ALA A 101 -5.03 12.56 0.46
C ALA A 101 -4.99 13.51 -0.73
N GLN A 102 -4.13 13.22 -1.72
CA GLN A 102 -4.09 13.99 -2.94
C GLN A 102 -5.48 13.85 -3.54
N GLY A 103 -6.19 14.98 -3.55
CA GLY A 103 -7.63 15.03 -3.56
C GLY A 103 -8.26 14.10 -4.58
N ASP A 104 -9.36 13.50 -4.15
CA ASP A 104 -10.61 13.56 -4.88
C ASP A 104 -10.60 14.80 -5.79
N GLY A 105 -10.25 14.60 -7.07
CA GLY A 105 -10.41 15.64 -8.06
C GLY A 105 -11.92 15.76 -8.28
N PRO A 106 -12.54 16.92 -8.00
CA PRO A 106 -13.96 17.08 -8.24
C PRO A 106 -14.24 17.16 -9.75
N GLU A 107 -15.25 16.40 -10.15
CA GLU A 107 -16.12 16.47 -11.36
C GLU A 107 -15.53 16.20 -12.76
#